data_AF-A0A9E4GQ85-F1
#
_entry.id   AF-A0A9E4GQ85-F1
#
_cell.length_a   1.000
_cell.length_b   1.000
_cell.length_c   1.000
_cell.angle_alpha   90.00
_cell.angle_beta   90.00
_cell.angle_gamma   90.00
#
_symmetry.space_group_name_H-M   'P 1'
#
loop_
_entity.id
_entity.type
_entity.pdbx_description
1 polymer ?
#
loop_
_entity_poly.entity_id
_entity_poly.type
_entity_poly.pdbx_seq_one_letter_code
_entity_poly.pdbx_strand_id
1 'polypeptide(L)'
;MKVRLTPFHERPNLILVAHDEGDRIVSELDVIETMSNDMEFTLHLREVDDPAGLYTLTVSLFYETRNPPQHEVIETFLVREADTGNDS
;
A
#
# COMPACT_ATOMS: atom_id res chain seq x y z
N MET A 1 1.04 -7.12 -3.67
CA MET A 1 -0.29 -6.54 -3.39
C MET A 1 -0.96 -6.22 -4.72
N LYS A 2 -2.27 -6.46 -4.85
CA LYS A 2 -3.02 -6.18 -6.09
C LYS A 2 -4.02 -5.05 -5.87
N VAL A 3 -4.02 -4.08 -6.77
CA VAL A 3 -4.96 -2.95 -6.78
C VAL A 3 -5.74 -3.01 -8.08
N ARG A 4 -7.08 -3.02 -7.96
CA ARG A 4 -7.99 -2.98 -9.09
C ARG A 4 -8.84 -1.73 -9.03
N LEU A 5 -8.74 -0.90 -10.06
CA LEU A 5 -9.55 0.28 -10.23
C LEU A 5 -10.78 -0.06 -11.06
N THR A 6 -11.93 0.50 -10.68
CA THR A 6 -13.08 0.57 -11.57
C THR A 6 -12.73 1.43 -12.79
N PRO A 7 -13.41 1.24 -13.93
CA PRO A 7 -13.18 2.08 -15.12
C PRO A 7 -13.23 3.57 -14.80
N PHE A 8 -12.33 4.34 -15.41
CA PHE A 8 -12.17 5.79 -15.22
C PHE A 8 -12.04 6.49 -16.58
N HIS A 9 -12.49 7.75 -16.65
CA HIS A 9 -12.40 8.58 -17.86
C HIS A 9 -11.17 9.48 -17.87
N GLU A 10 -10.75 9.94 -16.69
CA GLU A 10 -9.54 10.72 -16.46
C GLU A 10 -8.48 9.82 -15.83
N ARG A 11 -7.19 10.15 -15.96
CA ARG A 11 -6.12 9.34 -15.36
C ARG A 11 -6.04 9.64 -13.86
N PRO A 12 -6.32 8.68 -12.97
CA PRO A 12 -6.21 8.92 -11.54
C PRO A 12 -4.76 8.84 -11.08
N ASN A 13 -4.51 9.42 -9.92
CA ASN A 13 -3.33 9.23 -9.11
C ASN A 13 -3.69 8.34 -7.91
N LEU A 14 -2.72 7.57 -7.44
CA LEU A 14 -2.83 6.79 -6.20
C LEU A 14 -1.67 7.17 -5.28
N ILE A 15 -1.96 7.26 -3.98
CA ILE A 15 -0.95 7.19 -2.92
C ILE A 15 -1.24 5.94 -2.12
N LEU A 16 -0.19 5.16 -1.85
CA LEU A 16 -0.25 3.97 -1.03
C LEU A 16 0.67 4.19 0.16
N VAL A 17 0.11 4.17 1.37
CA VAL A 17 0.86 4.36 2.61
C VAL A 17 0.66 3.16 3.53
N ALA A 18 1.75 2.50 3.89
CA ALA A 18 1.75 1.42 4.87
C ALA A 18 2.22 1.95 6.24
N HIS A 19 1.45 1.66 7.27
CA HIS A 19 1.76 1.94 8.67
C HIS A 19 1.98 0.62 9.43
N ASP A 20 2.90 0.62 10.39
CA ASP A 20 3.01 -0.44 11.39
C ASP A 20 1.93 -0.31 12.48
N GLU A 21 1.91 -1.23 13.46
CA GLU A 21 0.97 -1.21 14.59
C GLU A 21 1.07 0.09 15.43
N GLY A 22 2.24 0.74 15.43
CA GLY A 22 2.48 2.00 16.12
C GLY A 22 2.08 3.24 15.33
N ASP A 23 1.36 3.07 14.20
CA ASP A 23 0.96 4.13 13.28
C ASP A 23 2.15 4.89 12.67
N ARG A 24 3.31 4.23 12.55
CA ARG A 24 4.47 4.80 11.85
C ARG A 24 4.46 4.39 10.40
N ILE A 25 4.68 5.36 9.50
CA ILE A 25 4.83 5.09 8.06
C ILE A 25 6.09 4.26 7.83
N VAL A 26 5.90 3.04 7.34
CA VAL A 26 6.97 2.08 7.01
C VAL A 26 7.15 1.90 5.50
N SER A 27 6.18 2.34 4.69
CA SER A 27 6.31 2.36 3.23
C SER A 27 5.38 3.39 2.61
N GLU A 28 5.80 3.97 1.49
CA GLU A 28 5.00 4.92 0.71
C GLU A 28 5.32 4.73 -0.78
N LEU A 29 4.28 4.77 -1.62
CA LEU A 29 4.36 4.70 -3.07
C LEU A 29 3.33 5.64 -3.72
N ASP A 30 3.82 6.51 -4.59
CA ASP A 30 3.01 7.38 -5.43
C ASP A 30 2.91 6.79 -6.85
N VAL A 31 1.69 6.65 -7.35
CA VAL A 31 1.39 6.28 -8.74
C VAL A 31 0.70 7.47 -9.39
N ILE A 32 1.38 8.11 -10.34
CA ILE A 32 0.90 9.33 -10.98
C ILE A 32 0.31 8.99 -12.35
N GLU A 33 -0.90 9.49 -12.60
CA GLU A 33 -1.65 9.36 -13.86
C GLU A 33 -1.65 7.93 -14.44
N THR A 34 -2.06 6.94 -13.65
CA THR A 34 -2.08 5.55 -14.13
C THR A 34 -3.06 5.36 -15.27
N MET A 35 -2.63 4.58 -16.28
CA MET A 35 -3.49 4.12 -17.38
C MET A 35 -3.98 2.68 -17.16
N SER A 36 -3.45 1.98 -16.17
CA SER A 36 -3.76 0.58 -15.90
C SER A 36 -4.80 0.49 -14.78
N ASN A 37 -5.83 -0.33 -15.01
CA ASN A 37 -6.86 -0.60 -14.01
C ASN A 37 -6.56 -1.84 -13.14
N ASP A 38 -5.57 -2.66 -13.51
CA ASP A 38 -5.10 -3.80 -12.73
C ASP A 38 -3.59 -3.66 -12.54
N MET A 39 -3.15 -3.57 -11.30
CA MET A 39 -1.76 -3.29 -10.94
C MET A 39 -1.33 -4.19 -9.79
N GLU A 40 -0.08 -4.64 -9.87
CA GLU A 40 0.56 -5.41 -8.80
C GLU A 40 1.84 -4.70 -8.37
N PHE A 41 1.93 -4.43 -7.06
CA PHE A 41 3.05 -3.72 -6.45
C PHE A 41 3.70 -4.57 -5.37
N THR A 42 5.01 -4.37 -5.23
CA THR A 42 5.82 -4.84 -4.11
C THR A 42 6.26 -3.62 -3.30
N LEU A 43 5.78 -3.52 -2.06
CA LEU A 43 6.15 -2.47 -1.12
C LEU A 43 7.27 -2.99 -0.22
N HIS A 44 8.38 -2.24 -0.13
CA HIS A 44 9.45 -2.56 0.80
C HIS A 44 9.19 -1.83 2.12
N LEU A 45 9.17 -2.56 3.24
CA LEU A 45 9.10 -2.00 4.58
C LEU A 45 10.48 -1.45 4.94
N ARG A 46 10.54 -0.17 5.34
CA ARG A 46 11.78 0.53 5.69
C ARG A 46 11.86 0.72 7.20
N GLU A 47 13.08 0.69 7.74
CA GLU A 47 13.34 0.97 9.15
C GLU A 47 12.54 0.05 10.10
N VAL A 48 12.43 -1.22 9.72
CA VAL A 48 11.77 -2.27 10.50
C VAL A 48 12.80 -3.39 10.68
N ASP A 49 13.21 -3.63 11.92
CA ASP A 49 14.22 -4.66 12.24
C ASP A 49 13.62 -6.06 12.16
N ASP A 50 12.39 -6.24 12.68
CA ASP A 50 11.59 -7.45 12.54
C ASP A 50 10.32 -7.13 11.73
N PRO A 51 10.19 -7.63 10.48
CA PRO A 51 9.04 -7.35 9.64
C PRO A 51 7.78 -8.05 10.11
N ALA A 52 7.85 -9.03 11.02
CA ALA A 52 6.68 -9.70 11.55
C ALA A 52 5.81 -8.72 12.35
N GLY A 53 4.50 -8.73 12.09
CA GLY A 53 3.58 -7.86 12.81
C GLY A 53 2.36 -7.45 12.01
N LEU A 54 1.53 -6.63 12.65
CA LEU A 54 0.32 -6.06 12.08
C LEU A 54 0.65 -4.76 11.33
N TYR A 55 0.06 -4.60 10.15
CA TYR A 55 0.21 -3.42 9.33
C TYR A 55 -1.13 -2.97 8.80
N THR A 56 -1.22 -1.67 8.53
CA THR A 56 -2.35 -1.06 7.84
C THR A 56 -1.87 -0.40 6.56
N LEU A 57 -2.49 -0.75 5.44
CA LEU A 57 -2.27 -0.11 4.16
C LEU A 57 -3.45 0.79 3.82
N THR A 58 -3.17 2.06 3.57
CA THR A 58 -4.13 3.02 3.02
C THR A 58 -3.83 3.25 1.54
N VAL A 59 -4.84 3.15 0.68
CA VAL A 59 -4.77 3.47 -0.74
C VAL A 59 -5.74 4.60 -1.03
N SER A 60 -5.22 5.78 -1.33
CA SER A 60 -6.02 6.97 -1.62
C SER A 60 -5.98 7.26 -3.12
N LEU A 61 -7.15 7.27 -3.77
CA LEU A 61 -7.32 7.64 -5.17
C LEU A 61 -7.73 9.10 -5.28
N PHE A 62 -7.02 9.85 -6.13
CA PHE A 62 -7.36 11.23 -6.42
C PHE A 62 -7.05 11.64 -7.85
N TYR A 63 -7.70 12.70 -8.34
CA TYR A 63 -7.42 13.32 -9.64
C TYR A 63 -6.57 14.57 -9.43
N GLU A 64 -7.21 15.75 -9.39
CA GLU A 64 -6.49 17.03 -9.29
C GLU A 64 -6.11 17.41 -7.85
N THR A 65 -6.96 17.07 -6.86
CA THR A 65 -6.75 17.44 -5.46
C THR A 65 -6.74 16.22 -4.56
N ARG A 66 -5.75 16.16 -3.66
CA ARG A 66 -5.59 15.06 -2.68
C ARG A 66 -6.52 15.20 -1.46
N ASN A 67 -7.09 16.38 -1.22
CA ASN A 67 -7.86 16.65 -0.02
C ASN A 67 -9.22 17.31 -0.33
N PRO A 68 -10.33 16.56 -0.21
CA PRO A 68 -10.39 15.13 0.11
C PRO A 68 -9.98 14.24 -1.08
N PRO A 69 -9.49 13.01 -0.86
CA PRO A 69 -9.35 12.04 -1.94
C PRO A 69 -10.74 11.66 -2.47
N GLN A 70 -10.82 11.24 -3.73
CA GLN A 70 -12.09 10.79 -4.32
C GLN A 70 -12.52 9.43 -3.76
N HIS A 71 -11.57 8.56 -3.43
CA HIS A 71 -11.84 7.29 -2.77
C HIS A 71 -10.66 6.86 -1.92
N GLU A 72 -10.96 6.14 -0.84
CA GLU A 72 -9.94 5.61 0.05
C GLU A 72 -10.33 4.20 0.50
N VAL A 73 -9.35 3.30 0.48
CA VAL A 73 -9.47 1.94 0.99
C VAL A 73 -8.38 1.73 2.02
N ILE A 74 -8.76 1.14 3.15
CA ILE A 74 -7.86 0.80 4.25
C ILE A 74 -7.95 -0.70 4.47
N GLU A 75 -6.82 -1.38 4.40
CA GLU A 75 -6.71 -2.83 4.59
C GLU A 75 -5.66 -3.15 5.63
N THR A 76 -6.04 -3.98 6.61
CA THR A 76 -5.12 -4.47 7.64
C THR A 76 -4.63 -5.87 7.28
N PHE A 77 -3.33 -6.11 7.43
CA PHE A 77 -2.72 -7.42 7.15
C PHE A 77 -1.63 -7.78 8.16
N LEU A 78 -1.42 -9.08 8.34
CA LEU A 78 -0.36 -9.62 9.20
C LEU A 78 0.78 -10.12 8.33
N VAL A 79 1.99 -9.59 8.56
CA VAL A 79 3.22 -10.21 8.10
C VAL A 79 3.65 -11.22 9.14
N ARG A 80 3.82 -12.47 8.73
CA ARG A 80 4.30 -13.53 9.62
C ARG A 80 5.81 -13.50 9.71
N GLU A 81 6.34 -14.00 10.82
CA GLU A 81 7.76 -14.33 10.94
C GLU A 81 8.17 -15.21 9.76
N ALA A 82 9.36 -14.94 9.21
CA ALA A 82 9.92 -15.83 8.21
C ALA A 82 10.23 -17.16 8.91
N ASP A 83 9.73 -18.28 8.38
CA ASP A 83 10.17 -19.60 8.80
C ASP A 83 11.67 -19.71 8.50
N THR A 84 12.52 -19.39 9.48
CA THR A 84 13.93 -19.78 9.44
C THR A 84 13.98 -21.28 9.66
N GLY A 85 13.77 -22.02 8.57
CA GLY A 85 14.00 -23.46 8.53
C GLY A 85 15.42 -23.73 9.03
N ASN A 86 15.51 -24.27 10.23
CA ASN A 86 16.74 -24.81 10.79
C ASN A 86 17.07 -26.08 10.01
N ASP A 87 17.76 -25.93 8.89
CA ASP A 87 18.41 -27.04 8.20
C ASP A 87 19.68 -27.37 9.00
N SER A 88 19.55 -28.35 9.91
CA SER A 88 20.63 -28.94 10.70
C SER A 88 21.07 -30.27 10.09
#